data_AF-A0A510ID69-F1
#
_entry.id   AF-A0A510ID69-F1
#
_cell.length_a   1.000
_cell.length_b   1.000
_cell.length_c   1.000
_cell.angle_alpha   90.00
_cell.angle_beta   90.00
_cell.angle_gamma   90.00
#
_symmetry.space_group_name_H-M   'P 1'
#
loop_
_entity.id
_entity.type
_entity.pdbx_description
1 polymer ?
#
loop_
_entity_poly.entity_id
_entity_poly.type
_entity_poly.pdbx_seq_one_letter_code
_entity_poly.pdbx_strand_id
1 'polypeptide(L)'
;MKKAALALPLIVLLGGCSPSVPKCGDSETTDLVKEIANDEMINQLGAEAAKIFSYSVNAIRTTDENDKTGAFECAAQLDIHASTTGQSNEIPITYTVEMTDDGEQFYVNVYGL
;
A
#
# COMPACT_ATOMS: atom_id res chain seq x y z
N MET A 1 -24.28 42.55 36.96
CA MET A 1 -23.69 41.80 35.83
C MET A 1 -22.31 41.31 36.22
N LYS A 2 -22.15 40.05 36.62
CA LYS A 2 -20.84 39.44 36.88
C LYS A 2 -20.77 38.16 36.05
N LYS A 3 -19.99 38.19 34.98
CA LYS A 3 -19.86 37.10 34.01
C LYS A 3 -18.99 36.01 34.64
N ALA A 4 -19.57 34.84 34.93
CA ALA A 4 -18.81 33.65 35.30
C ALA A 4 -18.22 33.05 34.01
N ALA A 5 -16.89 33.10 33.89
CA ALA A 5 -16.18 32.40 32.83
C ALA A 5 -15.94 30.96 33.30
N LEU A 6 -16.68 30.02 32.73
CA LEU A 6 -16.51 28.59 32.96
C LEU A 6 -15.33 28.12 32.08
N ALA A 7 -14.18 27.84 32.68
CA ALA A 7 -13.03 27.27 31.97
C ALA A 7 -13.24 25.75 31.83
N LEU A 8 -13.45 25.30 30.58
CA LEU A 8 -13.61 23.90 30.22
C LEU A 8 -12.21 23.28 30.00
N PRO A 9 -11.85 22.17 30.66
CA PRO A 9 -10.54 21.54 30.45
C PRO A 9 -10.52 20.84 29.09
N LEU A 10 -9.57 21.25 28.24
CA LEU A 10 -9.30 20.63 26.95
C LEU A 10 -8.55 19.31 27.19
N ILE A 11 -9.27 18.19 27.16
CA ILE A 11 -8.68 16.86 27.20
C ILE A 11 -8.09 16.59 25.81
N VAL A 12 -6.79 16.79 25.65
CA VAL A 12 -6.06 16.36 24.45
C VAL A 12 -5.79 14.87 24.60
N LEU A 13 -6.66 14.05 23.99
CA LEU A 13 -6.39 12.64 23.78
C LEU A 13 -5.25 12.54 22.76
N LEU A 14 -4.03 12.37 23.23
CA LEU A 14 -2.91 11.89 22.42
C LEU A 14 -3.21 10.43 22.08
N GLY A 15 -3.99 10.20 21.01
CA GLY A 15 -4.09 8.89 20.39
C GLY A 15 -2.69 8.50 19.91
N GLY A 16 -2.04 7.59 20.64
CA GLY A 16 -0.79 7.00 20.19
C GLY A 16 -1.07 6.26 18.88
N CYS A 17 -0.43 6.70 17.80
CA CYS A 17 -0.33 5.91 16.59
C CYS A 17 0.56 4.71 16.90
N SER A 18 -0.03 3.62 17.39
CA SER A 18 0.60 2.31 17.26
C SER A 18 0.77 2.03 15.76
N PRO A 19 1.92 1.50 15.30
CA PRO A 19 2.06 1.10 13.90
C PRO A 19 1.02 0.00 13.64
N SER A 20 -0.03 0.36 12.91
CA SER A 20 -1.02 -0.59 12.40
C SER A 20 -0.54 -1.11 11.06
N VAL A 21 -0.93 -2.33 10.71
CA VAL A 21 -0.74 -2.87 9.35
C VAL A 21 -1.26 -1.82 8.35
N PRO A 22 -0.44 -1.40 7.37
CA PRO A 22 -0.89 -0.46 6.34
C PRO A 22 -2.04 -1.04 5.54
N LYS A 23 -2.99 -0.19 5.14
CA LYS A 23 -4.14 -0.63 4.34
C LYS A 23 -3.72 -0.90 2.91
N CYS A 24 -4.48 -1.75 2.22
CA CYS A 24 -4.25 -2.09 0.80
C CYS A 24 -3.96 -0.89 -0.11
N GLY A 25 -4.63 0.25 0.12
CA GLY A 25 -4.51 1.47 -0.70
C GLY A 25 -3.59 2.54 -0.12
N ASP A 26 -2.91 2.28 1.00
CA ASP A 26 -1.96 3.24 1.56
C ASP A 26 -0.75 3.36 0.63
N SER A 27 -0.17 4.56 0.55
CA SER A 27 0.89 4.84 -0.43
C SER A 27 2.08 3.91 -0.25
N GLU A 28 2.50 3.66 0.98
CA GLU A 28 3.62 2.75 1.30
C GLU A 28 3.36 1.31 0.84
N THR A 29 2.13 0.81 0.93
CA THR A 29 1.74 -0.49 0.37
C THR A 29 1.81 -0.48 -1.14
N THR A 30 1.20 0.51 -1.80
CA THR A 30 1.16 0.57 -3.27
C THR A 30 2.53 0.85 -3.88
N ASP A 31 3.39 1.59 -3.18
CA ASP A 31 4.77 1.85 -3.58
C ASP A 31 5.56 0.55 -3.58
N LEU A 32 5.41 -0.28 -2.54
CA LEU A 32 6.07 -1.59 -2.48
C LEU A 32 5.52 -2.56 -3.54
N VAL A 33 4.21 -2.55 -3.83
CA VAL A 33 3.64 -3.34 -4.95
C VAL A 33 4.28 -2.95 -6.29
N LYS A 34 4.46 -1.64 -6.55
CA LYS A 34 5.10 -1.16 -7.78
C LYS A 34 6.59 -1.54 -7.83
N GLU A 35 7.29 -1.50 -6.70
CA GLU A 35 8.68 -1.94 -6.60
C GLU A 35 8.80 -3.43 -6.93
N ILE A 36 7.96 -4.29 -6.34
CA ILE A 36 7.94 -5.73 -6.62
C ILE A 36 7.63 -5.99 -8.11
N ALA A 37 6.66 -5.29 -8.70
CA ALA A 37 6.36 -5.40 -10.12
C ALA A 37 7.55 -4.98 -11.02
N ASN A 38 8.27 -3.92 -10.62
CA ASN A 38 9.46 -3.48 -11.32
C ASN A 38 10.60 -4.50 -11.21
N ASP A 39 10.81 -5.07 -10.04
CA ASP A 39 11.83 -6.09 -9.81
C ASP A 39 11.56 -7.35 -10.62
N GLU A 40 10.31 -7.77 -10.72
CA GLU A 40 9.91 -8.87 -11.60
C GLU A 40 10.21 -8.54 -13.08
N MET A 41 9.90 -7.31 -13.52
CA MET A 41 10.24 -6.87 -14.88
C MET A 41 11.76 -6.85 -15.13
N ILE A 42 12.56 -6.42 -14.13
CA ILE A 42 14.02 -6.49 -14.18
C ILE A 42 14.49 -7.94 -14.32
N ASN A 43 13.90 -8.88 -13.57
CA ASN A 43 14.24 -10.29 -13.63
C ASN A 43 13.93 -10.91 -15.00
N GLN A 44 12.83 -10.49 -15.64
CA GLN A 44 12.42 -11.03 -16.94
C GLN A 44 13.18 -10.41 -18.12
N LEU A 45 13.38 -9.09 -18.13
CA LEU A 45 13.89 -8.36 -19.30
C LEU A 45 15.28 -7.73 -19.10
N GLY A 46 15.77 -7.66 -17.86
CA GLY A 46 16.99 -6.96 -17.47
C GLY A 46 16.77 -5.49 -17.13
N ALA A 47 17.67 -4.95 -16.30
CA ALA A 47 17.55 -3.62 -15.70
C ALA A 47 17.41 -2.47 -16.70
N GLU A 48 18.08 -2.51 -17.85
CA GLU A 48 17.97 -1.43 -18.83
C GLU A 48 16.63 -1.43 -19.58
N ALA A 49 16.08 -2.60 -19.88
CA ALA A 49 14.77 -2.70 -20.51
C ALA A 49 13.65 -2.29 -19.54
N ALA A 50 13.78 -2.66 -18.27
CA ALA A 50 12.79 -2.36 -17.23
C ALA A 50 12.55 -0.85 -17.04
N LYS A 51 13.58 -0.01 -17.21
CA LYS A 51 13.48 1.47 -17.06
C LYS A 51 12.46 2.14 -18.00
N ILE A 52 12.06 1.45 -19.06
CA ILE A 52 11.06 1.96 -20.01
C ILE A 52 9.65 1.88 -19.40
N PHE A 53 9.44 1.01 -18.41
CA PHE A 53 8.15 0.75 -17.81
C PHE A 53 7.95 1.57 -16.53
N SER A 54 6.70 1.95 -16.29
CA SER A 54 6.23 2.54 -15.05
C SER A 54 4.90 1.91 -14.65
N TYR A 55 4.55 2.01 -13.38
CA TYR A 55 3.48 1.21 -12.80
C TYR A 55 2.50 2.08 -12.03
N SER A 56 1.21 1.75 -12.14
CA SER A 56 0.13 2.31 -11.32
C SER A 56 -0.70 1.18 -10.72
N VAL A 57 -1.13 1.33 -9.47
CA VAL A 57 -2.02 0.36 -8.81
C VAL A 57 -3.39 1.01 -8.66
N ASN A 58 -4.36 0.49 -9.40
CA ASN A 58 -5.71 1.05 -9.52
C ASN A 58 -6.77 0.05 -9.04
N ALA A 59 -8.01 0.52 -8.89
CA ALA A 59 -9.17 -0.31 -8.51
C ALA A 59 -8.92 -1.18 -7.26
N ILE A 60 -8.16 -0.65 -6.29
CA ILE A 60 -7.75 -1.34 -5.08
C ILE A 60 -8.96 -1.64 -4.20
N ARG A 61 -9.06 -2.87 -3.73
CA ARG A 61 -10.07 -3.31 -2.76
C ARG A 61 -9.47 -4.29 -1.75
N THR A 62 -9.77 -4.07 -0.49
CA THR A 62 -9.57 -5.07 0.56
C THR A 62 -10.60 -6.17 0.35
N THR A 63 -10.15 -7.42 0.28
CA THR A 63 -11.00 -8.60 0.13
C THR A 63 -11.19 -9.35 1.42
N ASP A 64 -10.22 -9.30 2.32
CA ASP A 64 -10.30 -9.87 3.65
C ASP A 64 -9.40 -9.11 4.65
N GLU A 65 -9.71 -9.25 5.94
CA GLU A 65 -8.89 -8.75 7.06
C GLU A 65 -8.80 -9.84 8.14
N ASN A 66 -7.59 -10.15 8.56
CA ASN A 66 -7.37 -11.12 9.63
C ASN A 66 -7.50 -10.46 11.00
N ASP A 67 -8.60 -10.73 11.71
CA ASP A 67 -8.89 -10.15 13.03
C ASP A 67 -7.82 -10.39 14.11
N LYS A 68 -6.91 -11.35 13.93
CA LYS A 68 -5.86 -11.67 14.92
C LYS A 68 -4.58 -10.90 14.67
N THR A 69 -4.21 -10.71 13.41
CA THR A 69 -2.94 -10.10 13.02
C THR A 69 -3.11 -8.70 12.41
N GLY A 70 -4.34 -8.32 12.05
CA GLY A 70 -4.64 -7.12 11.27
C GLY A 70 -4.20 -7.22 9.80
N ALA A 71 -3.75 -8.38 9.34
CA ALA A 71 -3.25 -8.56 7.98
C ALA A 71 -4.39 -8.39 6.96
N PHE A 72 -4.09 -7.78 5.81
CA PHE A 72 -5.06 -7.57 4.74
C PHE A 72 -4.80 -8.50 3.56
N GLU A 73 -5.88 -9.01 2.98
CA GLU A 73 -5.88 -9.52 1.61
C GLU A 73 -6.46 -8.45 0.68
N CYS A 74 -5.79 -8.24 -0.45
CA CYS A 74 -6.08 -7.15 -1.36
C CYS A 74 -6.20 -7.66 -2.80
N ALA A 75 -7.04 -7.00 -3.59
CA ALA A 75 -7.09 -7.17 -5.04
C ALA A 75 -7.02 -5.80 -5.71
N ALA A 76 -6.34 -5.71 -6.85
CA ALA A 76 -6.18 -4.48 -7.62
C ALA A 76 -5.98 -4.76 -9.10
N GLN A 77 -5.95 -3.69 -9.89
CA GLN A 77 -5.46 -3.67 -11.27
C GLN A 77 -4.08 -3.03 -11.28
N LEU A 78 -3.10 -3.72 -11.84
CA LEU A 78 -1.76 -3.18 -12.07
C LEU A 78 -1.67 -2.72 -13.52
N ASP A 79 -1.47 -1.41 -13.69
CA ASP A 79 -1.23 -0.81 -15.00
C ASP A 79 0.27 -0.72 -15.24
N ILE A 80 0.72 -1.28 -16.35
CA ILE A 80 2.10 -1.24 -16.82
C ILE A 80 2.16 -0.32 -18.02
N HIS A 81 2.82 0.83 -17.88
CA HIS A 81 2.93 1.87 -18.91
C HIS A 81 4.31 1.85 -19.56
N ALA A 82 4.38 1.63 -20.87
CA ALA A 82 5.62 1.67 -21.64
C ALA A 82 5.88 3.08 -22.20
N SER A 83 6.87 3.79 -21.65
CA SER A 83 7.18 5.18 -22.02
C SER A 83 7.58 5.39 -23.48
N THR A 84 8.12 4.36 -24.16
CA THR A 84 8.56 4.44 -25.56
C THR A 84 7.41 4.38 -26.57
N THR A 85 6.29 3.74 -26.22
CA THR A 85 5.16 3.55 -27.15
C THR A 85 3.89 4.25 -26.70
N GLY A 86 3.81 4.68 -25.43
CA GLY A 86 2.59 5.21 -24.84
C GLY A 86 1.51 4.15 -24.60
N GLN A 87 1.80 2.87 -24.85
CA GLN A 87 0.88 1.77 -24.58
C GLN A 87 0.87 1.42 -23.10
N SER A 88 -0.30 1.01 -22.63
CA SER A 88 -0.51 0.52 -21.27
C SER A 88 -1.18 -0.85 -21.33
N ASN A 89 -0.71 -1.78 -20.50
CA ASN A 89 -1.36 -3.05 -20.26
C ASN A 89 -1.88 -3.08 -18.83
N GLU A 90 -3.06 -3.64 -18.62
CA GLU A 90 -3.66 -3.81 -17.30
C GLU A 90 -3.68 -5.31 -16.97
N ILE A 91 -3.19 -5.67 -15.79
CA ILE A 91 -3.25 -7.04 -15.28
C ILE A 91 -3.90 -7.07 -13.88
N PRO A 92 -4.84 -7.99 -13.62
CA PRO A 92 -5.41 -8.16 -12.30
C PRO A 92 -4.38 -8.82 -11.38
N ILE A 93 -4.16 -8.23 -10.20
CA ILE A 93 -3.28 -8.78 -9.17
C ILE A 93 -4.03 -8.96 -7.86
N THR A 94 -3.51 -9.87 -7.03
CA THR A 94 -3.86 -9.97 -5.61
C THR A 94 -2.60 -9.82 -4.79
N TYR A 95 -2.69 -9.27 -3.59
CA TYR A 95 -1.55 -9.12 -2.69
C TYR A 95 -1.98 -9.17 -1.23
N THR A 96 -1.05 -9.55 -0.36
CA THR A 96 -1.23 -9.50 1.10
C THR A 96 -0.43 -8.37 1.72
N VAL A 97 -0.88 -7.86 2.86
CA VAL A 97 -0.14 -6.89 3.68
C VAL A 97 -0.16 -7.37 5.13
N GLU A 98 1.01 -7.53 5.75
CA GLU A 98 1.13 -8.02 7.12
C GLU A 98 2.28 -7.36 7.86
N MET A 99 2.22 -7.27 9.19
CA MET A 99 3.34 -6.81 10.00
C MET A 99 4.33 -7.95 10.27
N THR A 100 5.61 -7.63 10.39
CA THR A 100 6.63 -8.55 10.90
C THR A 100 6.41 -8.83 12.40
N ASP A 101 6.97 -9.94 12.89
CA ASP A 101 6.83 -10.37 14.29
C ASP A 101 7.35 -9.33 15.32
N ASP A 102 8.32 -8.50 14.93
CA ASP A 102 8.85 -7.40 15.75
C ASP A 102 7.96 -6.14 15.72
N GLY A 103 6.98 -6.08 14.83
CA GLY A 103 6.09 -4.94 14.64
C GLY A 103 6.77 -3.69 14.10
N GLU A 104 8.00 -3.79 13.58
CA GLU A 104 8.77 -2.65 13.08
C GLU A 104 8.61 -2.43 11.57
N GLN A 105 8.30 -3.49 10.83
CA GLN A 105 8.19 -3.49 9.37
C GLN A 105 6.88 -4.14 8.94
N PHE A 106 6.44 -3.83 7.72
CA PHE A 106 5.38 -4.57 7.07
C PHE A 106 5.92 -5.28 5.83
N TYR A 107 5.24 -6.35 5.44
CA TYR A 107 5.57 -7.19 4.32
C TYR A 107 4.41 -7.20 3.32
N VAL A 108 4.74 -7.15 2.03
CA VAL A 108 3.78 -7.25 0.94
C VAL A 108 4.19 -8.42 0.05
N ASN A 109 3.24 -9.31 -0.22
CA ASN A 109 3.44 -10.39 -1.17
C ASN A 109 2.45 -10.28 -2.32
N VAL A 110 2.94 -10.20 -3.56
CA VAL A 110 2.13 -9.96 -4.76
C VAL A 110 2.01 -11.25 -5.58
N TYR A 111 0.81 -11.51 -6.10
CA TYR A 111 0.49 -12.65 -6.95
C TYR A 111 -0.09 -12.17 -8.29
N GLY A 112 0.19 -12.91 -9.36
CA GLY A 112 -0.30 -12.61 -10.71
C GLY A 112 0.64 -11.77 -11.57
N LEU A 113 1.91 -11.62 -11.16
CA LEU A 113 3.00 -11.01 -11.93
C LEU A 113 3.68 -12.03 -12.86
#